data_AF-A0A1F8F2P0-F1
#
_entry.id   AF-A0A1F8F2P0-F1
#
_cell.length_a   1.000
_cell.length_b   1.000
_cell.length_c   1.000
_cell.angle_alpha   90.00
_cell.angle_beta   90.00
_cell.angle_gamma   90.00
#
_symmetry.space_group_name_H-M   'P 1'
#
loop_
_entity.id
_entity.type
_entity.pdbx_description
1 polymer ?
#
loop_
_entity_poly.entity_id
_entity_poly.type
_entity_poly.pdbx_seq_one_letter_code
_entity_poly.pdbx_strand_id
1 'polypeptide(L)' 'MSKPVLDNLFGSKIRVKILKFLYRNYPADFSIREVSQRVQEKPSDTRRELEELRSMTIIRKAK' A
#
# COMPACT_ATOMS: atom_id res chain seq x y z
N MET A 1 -8.64 -3.90 -12.62
CA MET A 1 -9.23 -4.57 -11.45
C MET A 1 -8.23 -5.58 -10.91
N SER A 2 -7.87 -5.53 -9.62
CA SER A 2 -7.18 -6.65 -8.97
C SER A 2 -8.00 -7.92 -9.20
N LYS A 3 -7.37 -9.05 -9.56
CA LYS A 3 -8.07 -10.34 -9.49
C LYS A 3 -8.60 -10.48 -8.06
N PRO A 4 -9.88 -10.86 -7.85
CA PRO A 4 -10.47 -10.96 -6.52
C PRO A 4 -9.68 -11.90 -5.59
N VAL A 5 -8.91 -12.83 -6.18
CA VAL A 5 -7.96 -13.71 -5.49
C VAL A 5 -7.01 -12.95 -4.57
N LEU A 6 -6.38 -11.85 -5.01
CA LEU A 6 -5.44 -11.12 -4.16
C LEU A 6 -6.16 -10.34 -3.07
N ASP A 7 -7.30 -9.74 -3.41
CA ASP A 7 -8.09 -8.98 -2.45
C ASP A 7 -8.59 -9.91 -1.33
N ASN A 8 -8.96 -11.15 -1.66
CA ASN A 8 -9.36 -12.18 -0.70
C ASN A 8 -8.17 -12.69 0.12
N LEU A 9 -7.03 -12.97 -0.52
CA LEU A 9 -5.83 -13.47 0.16
C LEU A 9 -5.31 -12.48 1.20
N PHE A 10 -5.31 -11.19 0.86
CA PHE A 10 -4.80 -10.13 1.74
C PHE A 10 -5.88 -9.52 2.64
N GLY A 11 -7.16 -9.87 2.43
CA GLY A 11 -8.31 -9.36 3.18
C GLY A 11 -8.57 -7.86 3.00
N SER A 12 -7.85 -7.17 2.10
CA SER A 12 -7.96 -5.73 1.89
C SER A 12 -7.59 -5.33 0.47
N LYS A 13 -8.52 -4.67 -0.21
CA LYS A 13 -8.30 -4.12 -1.56
C LYS A 13 -7.29 -2.98 -1.54
N ILE A 14 -7.31 -2.15 -0.50
CA ILE A 14 -6.41 -1.00 -0.33
C ILE A 14 -4.99 -1.52 -0.14
N ARG A 15 -4.79 -2.54 0.69
CA ARG A 15 -3.50 -3.19 0.89
C ARG A 15 -2.89 -3.68 -0.42
N VAL A 16 -3.68 -4.38 -1.23
CA VAL A 16 -3.23 -4.89 -2.54
C VAL A 16 -2.85 -3.75 -3.49
N LYS A 17 -3.61 -2.65 -3.51
CA LYS A 17 -3.26 -1.46 -4.31
C LYS A 17 -1.93 -0.85 -3.86
N ILE A 18 -1.74 -0.66 -2.55
CA ILE A 18 -0.51 -0.10 -1.96
C ILE A 18 0.68 -0.98 -2.30
N LEU A 19 0.60 -2.28 -2.05
CA LEU A 19 1.69 -3.23 -2.33
C LEU A 19 2.08 -3.22 -3.82
N LYS A 20 1.09 -3.21 -4.72
CA LYS A 20 1.36 -3.11 -6.17
C LYS A 20 2.02 -1.79 -6.56
N PHE A 21 1.59 -0.69 -5.95
CA PHE A 21 2.17 0.62 -6.20
C PHE A 21 3.64 0.66 -5.75
N LEU A 22 3.92 0.27 -4.50
CA LEU A 22 5.26 0.28 -3.95
C LEU A 22 6.21 -0.66 -4.70
N TYR A 23 5.75 -1.88 -5.03
CA TYR A 23 6.56 -2.85 -5.79
C TYR A 23 6.98 -2.33 -7.18
N ARG A 24 6.08 -1.63 -7.89
CA ARG A 24 6.37 -1.10 -9.23
C ARG A 24 7.27 0.14 -9.22
N ASN A 25 7.38 0.82 -8.08
CA ASN A 25 8.12 2.07 -7.97
C ASN A 25 9.32 1.94 -7.01
N TYR A 26 9.76 0.71 -6.72
CA TYR A 26 10.96 0.50 -5.90
C TYR A 26 12.24 0.68 -6.74
N PRO A 27 13.30 1.32 -6.20
CA PRO A 27 13.38 2.00 -4.92
C PRO A 27 12.89 3.46 -4.98
N ALA A 28 11.89 3.79 -4.16
CA ALA A 28 11.48 5.18 -3.93
C ALA A 28 10.76 5.29 -2.59
N ASP A 29 10.91 6.44 -1.95
CA ASP A 29 10.13 6.81 -0.77
C ASP A 29 8.93 7.66 -1.16
N PHE A 30 7.80 7.40 -0.51
CA PHE A 30 6.56 8.12 -0.73
C PHE A 30 5.97 8.56 0.61
N SER A 31 5.42 9.77 0.62
CA SER A 31 4.55 10.23 1.71
C SER A 31 3.18 9.55 1.64
N ILE A 32 2.47 9.52 2.77
CA ILE A 32 1.11 8.96 2.84
C ILE A 32 0.18 9.66 1.83
N ARG A 33 0.33 10.97 1.65
CA ARG A 33 -0.49 11.76 0.73
C ARG A 33 -0.25 11.35 -0.72
N GLU A 34 1.01 11.20 -1.13
CA GLU A 34 1.36 10.75 -2.48
C GLU A 34 0.84 9.34 -2.76
N VAL A 35 1.01 8.41 -1.82
CA VAL A 35 0.48 7.04 -1.97
C VAL A 35 -1.04 7.11 -2.13
N SER A 36 -1.75 7.81 -1.26
CA SER A 36 -3.22 7.90 -1.28
C SER A 36 -3.75 8.46 -2.60
N GLN A 37 -3.09 9.47 -3.18
CA GLN A 37 -3.44 10.03 -4.48
C GLN A 37 -3.19 9.03 -5.62
N ARG A 38 -2.04 8.33 -5.59
CA ARG A 38 -1.68 7.35 -6.64
C ARG A 38 -2.55 6.11 -6.62
N VAL A 39 -2.98 5.64 -5.45
CA VAL A 39 -3.88 4.49 -5.31
C VAL A 39 -5.36 4.86 -5.36
N GLN A 40 -5.67 6.16 -5.38
CA GLN A 40 -7.03 6.73 -5.37
C GLN A 40 -7.85 6.26 -4.16
N GLU A 41 -7.26 6.38 -2.97
CA GLU A 41 -7.87 5.99 -1.69
C GLU A 41 -7.82 7.16 -0.70
N LYS A 42 -8.59 7.07 0.39
CA LYS A 42 -8.55 8.10 1.44
C LYS A 42 -7.19 8.08 2.17
N PRO A 43 -6.65 9.25 2.55
CA PRO A 43 -5.41 9.31 3.33
C PRO A 43 -5.49 8.58 4.67
N SER A 44 -6.65 8.55 5.32
CA SER A 44 -6.87 7.81 6.58
C SER A 44 -6.67 6.30 6.41
N ASP A 45 -7.29 5.74 5.38
CA ASP A 45 -7.32 4.31 5.14
C ASP A 45 -5.95 3.86 4.61
N THR A 46 -5.35 4.69 3.76
CA THR A 46 -3.97 4.51 3.28
C THR A 46 -2.98 4.52 4.44
N ARG A 47 -3.12 5.46 5.40
CA ARG A 47 -2.27 5.51 6.59
C ARG A 47 -2.40 4.22 7.39
N ARG A 48 -3.63 3.78 7.67
CA ARG A 48 -3.86 2.56 8.47
C ARG A 48 -3.16 1.35 7.85
N GLU A 49 -3.34 1.14 6.55
CA GLU A 49 -2.72 0.02 5.84
C GLU A 49 -1.19 0.15 5.77
N LEU A 50 -0.65 1.35 5.58
CA LEU A 50 0.82 1.54 5.60
C LEU A 50 1.42 1.24 6.98
N GLU A 51 0.75 1.63 8.07
CA GLU A 51 1.21 1.30 9.43
C GLU A 51 1.09 -0.20 9.72
N GLU A 52 0.00 -0.86 9.29
CA GLU A 52 -0.14 -2.32 9.37
C GLU A 52 0.95 -3.05 8.56
N LEU A 53 1.26 -2.59 7.35
CA LEU A 53 2.33 -3.17 6.53
C LEU A 53 3.73 -2.96 7.14
N ARG A 54 3.94 -1.82 7.82
CA ARG A 54 5.19 -1.55 8.55
C ARG A 54 5.33 -2.42 9.79
N SER A 55 4.26 -2.59 10.58
CA SER A 55 4.29 -3.44 11.77
C SER A 55 4.56 -4.90 11.42
N MET A 56 4.09 -5.37 10.26
CA MET A 56 4.40 -6.69 9.71
C MET A 56 5.79 -6.77 9.05
N THR A 57 6.58 -5.69 9.05
CA THR A 57 7.92 -5.59 8.41
C THR A 57 7.95 -5.82 6.90
N ILE A 58 6.80 -5.73 6.23
CA ILE A 58 6.69 -5.92 4.77
C ILE A 58 7.26 -4.71 4.02
N ILE A 59 7.11 -3.50 4.58
CA ILE A 59 7.63 -2.26 4.00
C ILE A 59 8.51 -1.52 5.00
N ARG A 60 9.51 -0.81 4.48
CA ARG A 60 10.42 0.05 5.24
C ARG A 60 10.71 1.32 4.43
N LYS A 61 11.13 2.39 5.10
CA LYS A 61 11.71 3.54 4.40
C LYS A 61 12.99 3.11 3.70
N ALA A 62 13.24 3.63 2.51
CA ALA A 62 14.55 3.52 1.89
C ALA A 62 15.58 4.24 2.79
N LYS A 63 16.80 3.70 2.82
CA LYS A 63 17.93 4.30 3.54
C LYS A 63 18.60 5.36 2.67
#